data_AF-E8LH11-F1
#
_entry.id   AF-E8LH11-F1
#
_cell.length_a   1.000
_cell.length_b   1.000
_cell.length_c   1.000
_cell.angle_alpha   90.00
_cell.angle_beta   90.00
_cell.angle_gamma   90.00
#
_symmetry.space_group_name_H-M   'P 1'
#
loop_
_entity.id
_entity.type
_entity.pdbx_description
1 polymer ?
#
loop_
_entity_poly.entity_id
_entity_poly.type
_entity_poly.pdbx_seq_one_letter_code
_entity_poly.pdbx_strand_id
1 'polypeptide(L)'
;MENLKTVSALVKNILEHDHKARNTDNHLYLMVLEHYSGLRGIDIHAMTVPVFLKELDRRSFPGFETVRRSRQKVQATYPDLAPSEAVGKRRAKNEVVYREFAESEV
;
A
#
# COMPACT_ATOMS: atom_id res chain seq x y z
N MET A 1 9.24 -15.24 -0.11
CA MET A 1 9.62 -14.43 1.06
C MET A 1 10.50 -13.24 0.68
N GLU A 2 11.42 -13.39 -0.29
CA GLU A 2 12.28 -12.29 -0.78
C GLU A 2 11.50 -11.09 -1.34
N ASN A 3 10.47 -11.33 -2.17
CA ASN A 3 9.64 -10.26 -2.74
C ASN A 3 8.98 -9.36 -1.67
N LEU A 4 8.54 -9.93 -0.54
CA LEU A 4 7.96 -9.16 0.57
C LEU A 4 8.97 -8.25 1.27
N LYS A 5 10.23 -8.70 1.40
CA LYS A 5 11.30 -7.86 1.96
C LYS A 5 11.61 -6.69 1.02
N THR A 6 11.66 -6.95 -0.29
CA THR A 6 11.87 -5.91 -1.31
C THR A 6 10.75 -4.88 -1.30
N VAL A 7 9.48 -5.31 -1.30
CA VAL A 7 8.33 -4.38 -1.22
C VAL A 7 8.34 -3.59 0.08
N SER A 8 8.65 -4.23 1.21
CA SER A 8 8.73 -3.53 2.51
C SER A 8 9.83 -2.46 2.54
N ALA A 9 11.00 -2.75 1.95
CA ALA A 9 12.09 -1.80 1.84
C ALA A 9 11.72 -0.60 0.95
N LEU A 10 11.10 -0.86 -0.20
CA LEU A 10 10.57 0.18 -1.09
C LEU A 10 9.51 1.04 -0.38
N VAL A 11 8.55 0.41 0.30
CA VAL A 11 7.53 1.13 1.06
C VAL A 11 8.17 2.02 2.12
N LYS A 12 9.13 1.51 2.89
CA LYS A 12 9.86 2.32 3.88
C LYS A 12 10.50 3.54 3.23
N ASN A 13 11.22 3.35 2.12
CA ASN A 13 11.85 4.45 1.40
C ASN A 13 10.83 5.49 0.92
N ILE A 14 9.68 5.07 0.40
CA ILE A 14 8.61 6.00 0.00
C ILE A 14 8.08 6.78 1.20
N LEU A 15 7.82 6.11 2.34
CA LEU A 15 7.30 6.78 3.53
C LEU A 15 8.27 7.80 4.14
N GLU A 16 9.58 7.57 4.01
CA GLU A 16 10.61 8.51 4.47
C GLU A 16 10.55 9.83 3.70
N HIS A 17 10.29 9.78 2.39
CA HIS A 17 10.37 10.95 1.50
C HIS A 17 9.01 11.55 1.16
N ASP A 18 7.90 10.82 1.33
CA ASP A 18 6.55 11.28 1.01
C ASP A 18 5.60 11.14 2.22
N HIS A 19 5.30 12.28 2.85
CA HIS A 19 4.38 12.32 3.99
C HIS A 19 2.92 11.99 3.60
N LYS A 20 2.49 12.26 2.36
CA LYS A 20 1.14 11.91 1.89
C LYS A 20 0.98 10.39 1.75
N ALA A 21 2.04 9.68 1.39
CA ALA A 21 2.06 8.22 1.33
C ALA A 21 1.86 7.55 2.71
N ARG A 22 2.26 8.20 3.81
CA ARG A 22 1.96 7.74 5.19
C ARG A 22 0.46 7.69 5.47
N ASN A 23 -0.27 8.63 4.87
CA ASN A 23 -1.68 8.90 5.18
C ASN A 23 -2.67 8.18 4.27
N THR A 24 -2.30 7.84 3.03
CA THR A 24 -3.24 7.29 2.05
C THR A 24 -2.70 6.06 1.34
N ASP A 25 -3.51 4.99 1.32
CA ASP A 25 -3.15 3.74 0.63
C ASP A 25 -3.01 3.95 -0.89
N ASN A 26 -3.92 4.71 -1.51
CA ASN A 26 -3.93 4.90 -2.95
C ASN A 26 -2.69 5.66 -3.46
N HIS A 27 -2.27 6.71 -2.75
CA HIS A 27 -1.06 7.46 -3.12
C HIS A 27 0.19 6.60 -2.96
N LEU A 28 0.32 5.89 -1.84
CA LEU A 28 1.42 4.94 -1.64
C LEU A 28 1.43 3.86 -2.72
N TYR A 29 0.26 3.30 -3.05
CA TYR A 29 0.15 2.26 -4.06
C TYR A 29 0.57 2.76 -5.44
N LEU A 30 0.12 3.95 -5.83
CA LEU A 30 0.54 4.58 -7.08
C LEU A 30 2.07 4.73 -7.16
N MET A 31 2.71 5.27 -6.12
CA MET A 31 4.18 5.41 -6.09
C MET A 31 4.91 4.06 -6.20
N VAL A 32 4.37 3.00 -5.58
CA VAL A 32 4.91 1.66 -5.74
C VAL A 32 4.75 1.17 -7.19
N LEU A 33 3.59 1.38 -7.82
CA LEU A 33 3.36 1.01 -9.21
C LEU A 33 4.30 1.77 -10.15
N GLU A 34 4.49 3.08 -9.96
CA GLU A 34 5.40 3.92 -10.74
C GLU A 34 6.85 3.43 -10.63
N HIS A 35 7.28 3.00 -9.44
CA HIS A 35 8.59 2.39 -9.25
C HIS A 35 8.75 1.09 -10.07
N TYR A 36 7.77 0.19 -10.01
CA TYR A 36 7.81 -1.06 -10.78
C TYR A 36 7.63 -0.85 -12.29
N SER A 37 6.88 0.19 -12.67
CA SER A 37 6.70 0.65 -14.05
C SER A 37 8.05 0.98 -14.68
N GLY A 38 8.86 1.81 -14.00
CA GLY A 38 10.21 2.17 -14.45
C GLY A 38 11.16 0.97 -14.54
N LEU A 39 11.11 0.06 -13.56
CA LEU A 39 11.96 -1.15 -13.56
C LEU A 39 11.63 -2.12 -14.69
N ARG A 40 10.38 -2.16 -15.16
CA ARG A 40 9.89 -3.14 -16.14
C ARG A 40 9.67 -2.56 -17.54
N GLY A 41 9.84 -1.26 -17.71
CA GLY A 41 9.55 -0.58 -18.98
C GLY A 41 8.07 -0.64 -19.35
N ILE A 42 7.17 -0.66 -18.36
CA ILE A 42 5.72 -0.73 -18.55
C ILE A 42 5.14 0.63 -18.19
N ASP A 43 4.50 1.34 -19.13
CA ASP A 43 3.80 2.59 -18.81
C ASP A 43 2.42 2.32 -18.20
N ILE A 44 2.29 2.58 -16.89
CA ILE A 44 1.02 2.41 -16.17
C ILE A 44 0.01 3.53 -16.47
N HIS A 45 0.44 4.67 -16.97
CA HIS A 45 -0.45 5.80 -17.29
C HIS A 45 -1.16 5.60 -18.63
N ALA A 46 -0.53 4.87 -19.55
CA ALA A 46 -1.14 4.45 -20.82
C ALA A 46 -1.98 3.16 -20.68
N MET A 47 -1.95 2.50 -19.53
CA MET A 47 -2.59 1.20 -19.33
C MET A 47 -4.08 1.34 -18.99
N THR A 48 -4.93 0.59 -19.70
CA THR A 48 -6.36 0.50 -19.36
C THR A 48 -6.57 -0.37 -18.12
N VAL A 49 -7.63 -0.09 -17.36
CA VAL A 49 -7.97 -0.86 -16.14
C VAL A 49 -8.04 -2.38 -16.40
N PRO A 50 -8.68 -2.90 -17.47
CA PRO A 50 -8.70 -4.34 -17.72
C PRO A 50 -7.32 -4.96 -17.96
N VAL A 51 -6.41 -4.23 -18.61
CA VAL A 51 -5.03 -4.69 -18.83
C VAL A 51 -4.26 -4.68 -17.51
N PHE A 52 -4.41 -3.61 -16.72
CA PHE A 52 -3.79 -3.50 -15.41
C PHE A 52 -4.18 -4.64 -14.46
N LEU A 53 -5.48 -4.98 -14.40
CA LEU A 53 -5.95 -6.09 -13.58
C LEU A 53 -5.34 -7.44 -14.00
N LYS A 54 -5.20 -7.70 -15.31
CA LYS A 54 -4.52 -8.91 -15.81
C LYS A 54 -3.04 -8.94 -15.43
N GLU A 55 -2.37 -7.80 -15.46
CA GLU A 55 -0.96 -7.72 -15.06
C GLU A 55 -0.77 -7.91 -13.54
N LEU A 56 -1.77 -7.53 -12.72
CA LEU A 56 -1.79 -7.89 -11.29
C LEU A 56 -1.90 -9.41 -11.08
N ASP A 57 -2.77 -10.10 -11.83
CA ASP A 57 -2.91 -11.56 -11.75
C ASP A 57 -1.61 -12.29 -12.16
N ARG A 58 -0.91 -11.74 -13.17
CA ARG A 58 0.40 -12.22 -13.62
C ARG A 58 1.55 -11.94 -12.65
N ARG A 59 1.27 -11.29 -11.51
CA ARG A 59 2.26 -10.87 -10.50
C ARG A 59 3.31 -9.90 -11.08
N SER A 60 2.94 -9.13 -12.09
CA SER A 60 3.79 -8.08 -12.65
C SER A 60 3.94 -6.89 -11.70
N PHE A 61 2.94 -6.69 -10.83
CA PHE A 61 2.97 -5.66 -9.80
C PHE A 61 2.69 -6.28 -8.43
N PRO A 62 3.20 -5.70 -7.33
CA PRO A 62 2.78 -6.10 -5.99
C PRO A 62 1.29 -5.79 -5.82
N GLY A 63 0.54 -6.74 -5.24
CA GLY A 63 -0.88 -6.52 -4.97
C GLY A 63 -1.11 -5.44 -3.91
N PHE A 64 -2.25 -4.76 -4.00
CA PHE A 64 -2.61 -3.66 -3.09
C PHE A 64 -2.50 -4.04 -1.61
N GLU A 65 -3.04 -5.20 -1.23
CA GLU A 65 -2.99 -5.69 0.15
C GLU A 65 -1.56 -5.97 0.63
N THR A 66 -0.67 -6.38 -0.28
CA THR A 66 0.76 -6.58 0.04
C THR A 66 1.42 -5.25 0.41
N VAL A 67 1.16 -4.20 -0.36
CA VAL A 67 1.67 -2.85 -0.09
C VAL A 67 1.10 -2.31 1.23
N ARG A 68 -0.21 -2.48 1.45
CA ARG A 68 -0.88 -2.07 2.69
C ARG A 68 -0.30 -2.75 3.93
N ARG A 69 -0.13 -4.08 3.91
CA ARG A 69 0.48 -4.84 5.03
C ARG A 69 1.93 -4.46 5.25
N SER A 70 2.68 -4.23 4.17
CA SER A 70 4.05 -3.74 4.24
C SER A 70 4.11 -2.39 4.95
N ARG A 71 3.22 -1.45 4.62
CA ARG A 71 3.10 -0.16 5.32
C ARG A 71 2.80 -0.34 6.80
N GLN A 72 1.80 -1.16 7.16
CA GLN A 72 1.45 -1.41 8.55
C GLN A 72 2.65 -1.94 9.34
N LYS A 73 3.38 -2.91 8.78
CA LYS A 73 4.60 -3.45 9.40
C LYS A 73 5.69 -2.39 9.55
N VAL A 74 5.93 -1.58 8.52
CA VAL A 74 6.93 -0.49 8.56
C VAL A 74 6.56 0.55 9.62
N GLN A 75 5.31 1.02 9.65
CA GLN A 75 4.87 2.03 10.62
C GLN A 75 4.84 1.50 12.06
N ALA A 76 4.59 0.20 12.27
CA ALA A 76 4.74 -0.42 13.58
C ALA A 76 6.21 -0.54 14.04
N THR A 77 7.14 -0.69 13.09
CA THR A 77 8.58 -0.80 13.37
C THR A 77 9.24 0.57 13.53
N TYR A 78 8.76 1.58 12.80
CA TYR A 78 9.32 2.93 12.75
C TYR A 78 8.21 3.96 13.06
N PRO A 79 8.00 4.29 14.35
CA PRO A 79 6.95 5.22 14.77
C PRO A 79 7.04 6.62 14.13
N ASP A 80 8.25 7.08 13.76
CA ASP A 80 8.45 8.37 13.08
C ASP A 80 7.84 8.41 11.66
N LEU A 81 7.52 7.24 11.10
CA LEU A 81 6.83 7.09 9.81
C LEU A 81 5.32 6.92 9.97
N ALA A 82 4.78 7.09 11.17
CA ALA A 82 3.36 7.00 11.46
C ALA A 82 2.52 7.94 10.57
N PRO A 83 1.24 7.60 10.33
CA PRO A 83 0.31 8.54 9.72
C PRO A 83 0.10 9.74 10.66
N SER A 84 -0.49 10.82 10.14
CA SER A 84 -0.94 11.93 10.97
C SER A 84 -1.96 11.46 12.01
N GLU A 85 -2.00 12.14 13.16
CA GLU A 85 -2.86 11.77 14.28
C GLU A 85 -4.34 11.63 13.87
N ALA A 86 -4.86 12.59 13.08
CA ALA A 86 -6.22 12.56 12.58
C ALA A 86 -6.50 11.31 11.72
N VAL A 87 -5.55 10.92 10.86
CA VAL A 87 -5.67 9.72 10.03
C VAL A 87 -5.57 8.46 10.87
N GLY A 88 -4.66 8.44 11.85
CA GLY A 88 -4.52 7.35 12.82
C GLY A 88 -5.81 7.08 13.60
N LYS A 89 -6.39 8.14 14.20
CA LYS A 89 -7.66 8.07 14.92
C LYS A 89 -8.81 7.58 14.04
N ARG A 90 -8.91 8.09 12.81
CA ARG A 90 -9.94 7.65 11.85
C ARG A 90 -9.79 6.17 11.50
N ARG A 91 -8.56 5.70 11.27
CA ARG A 91 -8.30 4.28 10.96
C ARG A 91 -8.66 3.37 12.14
N ALA A 92 -8.27 3.74 13.36
CA ALA A 92 -8.62 2.98 14.56
C ALA A 92 -10.14 2.87 14.75
N LYS A 93 -10.87 3.98 14.56
CA LYS A 93 -12.35 3.96 14.61
C LYS A 93 -12.94 3.03 13.54
N ASN A 94 -12.47 3.12 12.31
CA ASN A 94 -12.97 2.27 11.22
C ASN A 94 -12.67 0.79 11.46
N GLU A 95 -11.50 0.47 12.02
CA GLU A 95 -11.15 -0.92 12.35
C GLU A 95 -12.13 -1.54 13.34
N VAL A 96 -12.55 -0.79 14.37
CA VAL A 96 -13.58 -1.26 15.32
C VAL A 96 -14.88 -1.56 14.59
N VAL A 97 -15.37 -0.63 13.76
CA VAL A 97 -16.61 -0.79 12.99
C VAL A 97 -16.55 -2.04 12.08
N TYR A 98 -15.45 -2.22 11.36
CA TYR A 98 -15.32 -3.38 10.47
C TYR A 98 -15.12 -4.70 11.22
N ARG A 99 -14.53 -4.67 12.41
CA ARG A 99 -14.41 -5.85 13.27
C ARG A 99 -15.77 -6.29 13.80
N GLU A 100 -16.56 -5.35 14.30
CA GLU A 100 -17.95 -5.60 14.74
C GLU A 100 -18.80 -6.14 13.59
N PHE A 101 -18.67 -5.55 12.39
CA PHE A 101 -19.36 -6.03 11.19
C PHE A 101 -18.94 -7.46 10.81
N ALA A 102 -17.64 -7.78 10.87
CA ALA A 102 -17.15 -9.12 10.55
C ALA A 102 -17.64 -10.21 11.53
N GLU A 103 -18.04 -9.81 12.74
CA GLU A 103 -18.62 -10.69 13.75
C GLU A 103 -20.15 -10.76 13.67
N SER A 104 -20.79 -9.90 12.85
CA SER A 104 -22.24 -9.87 12.66
C SER A 104 -22.71 -10.82 11.55
N GLU A 105 -23.97 -11.26 11.62
CA GLU A 105 -24.61 -11.99 10.51
C GLU A 105 -24.88 -11.05 9.33
N VAL A 106 -24.71 -11.56 8.10
CA VAL A 106 -24.84 -10.81 6.83
C VAL A 106 -26.24 -10.89 6.27
#